data_AF-A0A841MZP0-F1
#
_entry.id   AF-A0A841MZP0-F1
#
_cell.length_a   1.000
_cell.length_b   1.000
_cell.length_c   1.000
_cell.angle_alpha   90.00
_cell.angle_beta   90.00
_cell.angle_gamma   90.00
#
_symmetry.space_group_name_H-M   'P 1'
#
loop_
_entity.id
_entity.type
_entity.pdbx_description
1 polymer ?
#
loop_
_entity_poly.entity_id
_entity_poly.type
_entity_poly.pdbx_seq_one_letter_code
_entity_poly.pdbx_strand_id
1 'polypeptide(L)' 'MERKVIKIKHITGTYTIEVADGKLNEMKSQLDKCLNDEQGAIVVKGENGDQFVYPSDLLKNSFIAVVDREEVKEA' A
#
# COMPACT_ATOMS: atom_id res chain seq x y z
N MET A 1 14.84 4.74 11.85
CA MET A 1 13.70 5.49 11.26
C MET A 1 12.67 4.44 10.90
N GLU A 2 11.49 4.50 11.51
CA GLU A 2 10.46 3.46 11.41
C GLU A 2 9.85 3.44 10.00
N ARG A 3 10.33 2.54 9.14
CA ARG A 3 9.78 2.36 7.80
C ARG A 3 8.43 1.67 7.93
N LYS A 4 7.35 2.31 7.49
CA LYS A 4 6.02 1.68 7.46
C LYS A 4 5.78 1.04 6.10
N VAL A 5 5.13 -0.12 6.11
CA VAL A 5 4.72 -0.82 4.89
C VAL A 5 3.23 -1.07 4.91
N ILE A 6 2.59 -0.92 3.76
CA ILE A 6 1.17 -1.25 3.58
C ILE A 6 1.11 -2.65 2.97
N LYS A 7 0.58 -3.61 3.73
CA LYS A 7 0.29 -4.95 3.25
C LYS A 7 -1.14 -5.00 2.75
N ILE A 8 -1.30 -5.34 1.48
CA ILE A 8 -2.59 -5.56 0.82
C ILE A 8 -2.73 -7.05 0.57
N LYS A 9 -3.66 -7.68 1.28
CA LYS A 9 -3.97 -9.10 1.10
C LYS A 9 -5.23 -9.23 0.25
N HIS A 10 -5.05 -9.68 -0.98
CA HIS A 10 -6.11 -10.00 -1.92
C HIS A 10 -6.22 -11.52 -2.09
N ILE A 11 -7.33 -12.00 -2.67
CA ILE A 11 -7.49 -13.42 -3.00
C ILE A 11 -6.43 -13.92 -4.01
N THR A 12 -5.92 -13.02 -4.86
CA THR A 12 -4.88 -13.33 -5.85
C THR A 12 -3.46 -13.34 -5.27
N GLY A 13 -3.25 -12.83 -4.05
CA GLY A 13 -1.92 -12.71 -3.46
C GLY A 13 -1.80 -11.62 -2.41
N THR A 14 -0.63 -11.54 -1.77
CA THR A 14 -0.29 -10.48 -0.82
C THR A 14 0.71 -9.54 -1.46
N TYR A 15 0.38 -8.26 -1.51
CA TYR A 15 1.22 -7.19 -2.02
C TYR A 15 1.74 -6.36 -0.86
N THR A 16 3.02 -6.03 -0.85
CA THR A 16 3.61 -5.16 0.17
C THR A 16 4.09 -3.90 -0.51
N ILE A 17 3.60 -2.77 -0.04
CA ILE A 17 3.94 -1.45 -0.53
C ILE A 17 4.84 -0.78 0.50
N GLU A 18 6.03 -0.41 0.07
CA GLU A 18 6.93 0.41 0.88
C GLU A 18 6.46 1.86 0.85
N VAL A 19 6.23 2.43 2.04
CA VAL A 19 5.80 3.81 2.17
C VAL A 19 6.98 4.65 2.58
N ALA A 20 7.34 5.60 1.72
CA ALA A 20 8.37 6.59 2.05
C ALA A 20 7.93 7.47 3.24
N ASP A 21 8.91 7.93 4.00
CA ASP A 21 8.69 8.85 5.13
C ASP A 21 7.90 10.08 4.68
N GLY A 22 6.85 10.44 5.42
CA GLY A 22 5.93 11.54 5.08
C GLY A 22 4.90 11.25 3.98
N LYS A 23 5.00 10.14 3.23
CA LYS A 23 4.04 9.76 2.17
C LYS A 23 2.85 8.92 2.65
N LEU A 24 2.85 8.49 3.92
CA LEU A 24 1.76 7.70 4.51
C LEU A 24 0.40 8.39 4.41
N ASN A 25 0.35 9.69 4.70
CA ASN A 25 -0.91 10.43 4.68
C ASN A 25 -1.46 10.58 3.27
N GLU A 26 -0.58 10.78 2.28
CA GLU A 26 -0.93 10.85 0.86
C GLU A 26 -1.52 9.51 0.38
N MET A 27 -0.88 8.38 0.73
CA MET A 27 -1.39 7.05 0.43
C MET A 27 -2.74 6.76 1.08
N LYS A 28 -2.92 7.13 2.36
CA LYS A 28 -4.21 6.97 3.04
C LYS A 28 -5.32 7.74 2.32
N SER A 29 -5.06 8.98 1.91
CA SER A 29 -6.04 9.78 1.18
C SER A 29 -6.38 9.18 -0.19
N GLN A 30 -5.39 8.64 -0.92
CA GLN A 30 -5.64 7.95 -2.19
C GLN A 30 -6.45 6.65 -2.00
N LEU A 31 -6.15 5.88 -0.96
CA LEU A 31 -6.92 4.69 -0.60
C LEU A 31 -8.36 5.05 -0.27
N ASP A 32 -8.58 6.10 0.53
CA ASP A 32 -9.92 6.57 0.90
C ASP A 32 -10.74 6.96 -0.35
N LYS A 33 -10.14 7.70 -1.29
CA LYS A 33 -10.75 8.04 -2.58
C LYS A 33 -11.09 6.80 -3.42
N CYS A 34 -10.21 5.80 -3.43
CA CYS A 34 -10.48 4.54 -4.11
C CYS A 34 -11.61 3.74 -3.45
N LEU A 35 -11.73 3.78 -2.13
CA LEU A 35 -12.84 3.15 -1.40
C LEU A 35 -14.17 3.87 -1.63
N ASN A 36 -14.14 5.20 -1.79
CA ASN A 36 -15.31 6.06 -2.04
C ASN A 36 -15.72 6.19 -3.53
N ASP A 37 -15.19 5.34 -4.43
CA ASP A 37 -15.46 5.42 -5.89
C ASP A 37 -14.98 6.71 -6.60
N GLU A 38 -14.20 7.55 -5.93
CA GLU A 38 -13.69 8.80 -6.50
C GLU A 38 -12.46 8.58 -7.39
N GLN A 39 -11.73 7.49 -7.18
CA GLN A 39 -10.51 7.17 -7.92
C GLN A 39 -10.49 5.70 -8.34
N GLY A 40 -10.27 5.42 -9.63
CA GLY A 40 -10.34 4.06 -10.19
C GLY A 40 -9.11 3.17 -9.91
N ALA A 41 -7.97 3.76 -9.55
CA ALA A 41 -6.76 3.03 -9.16
C ALA A 41 -5.78 3.95 -8.43
N ILE A 42 -4.96 3.38 -7.54
CA ILE A 42 -3.77 4.04 -7.02
C ILE A 42 -2.53 3.54 -7.78
N VAL A 43 -1.58 4.45 -7.99
CA VAL A 43 -0.31 4.13 -8.63
C VAL A 43 0.78 4.41 -7.63
N VAL A 44 1.55 3.38 -7.30
CA VAL A 44 2.65 3.48 -6.37
C VAL A 44 3.95 3.15 -7.09
N LYS A 45 4.94 4.03 -6.95
CA LYS A 45 6.30 3.78 -7.41
C LYS A 45 7.09 3.17 -6.27
N GLY A 46 7.61 1.96 -6.47
CA GLY A 46 8.55 1.31 -5.57
C GLY A 46 9.95 1.92 -5.68
N GLU A 47 10.81 1.61 -4.71
CA GLU A 47 12.18 2.14 -4.65
C GLU A 47 13.07 1.67 -5.82
N ASN A 48 12.76 0.52 -6.45
CA ASN A 48 13.49 -0.02 -7.60
C ASN A 48 13.04 0.54 -8.96
N GLY A 49 12.15 1.54 -8.98
CA GLY A 49 11.57 2.07 -10.22
C GLY A 49 10.36 1.27 -10.73
N ASP A 50 9.97 0.20 -10.03
CA ASP A 50 8.74 -0.54 -10.30
C ASP A 50 7.51 0.33 -10.08
N GLN A 51 6.55 0.25 -11.00
CA GLN A 51 5.27 0.93 -10.87
C GLN A 51 4.17 -0.11 -10.62
N PHE A 52 3.60 -0.06 -9.43
CA PHE A 52 2.48 -0.91 -9.04
C PHE A 52 1.18 -0.13 -9.21
N VAL A 53 0.23 -0.73 -9.94
CA VAL A 53 -1.11 -0.17 -10.12
C VAL A 53 -2.08 -1.05 -9.34
N TYR A 54 -2.75 -0.47 -8.36
CA TYR A 54 -3.77 -1.15 -7.57
C TYR A 54 -5.14 -0.57 -7.92
N PRO A 55 -5.96 -1.29 -8.69
CA PRO A 55 -7.31 -0.83 -9.04
C PRO A 55 -8.20 -0.76 -7.80
N SER A 56 -9.15 0.18 -7.79
CA SER A 56 -10.08 0.39 -6.68
C SER A 56 -10.89 -0.87 -6.38
N ASP A 57 -11.33 -1.60 -7.41
CA ASP A 57 -11.99 -2.90 -7.25
C ASP A 57 -11.16 -3.90 -6.45
N LEU A 58 -9.85 -3.99 -6.72
CA LEU A 58 -8.96 -4.86 -5.94
C LEU A 58 -8.86 -4.36 -4.51
N LEU A 59 -8.67 -3.06 -4.29
CA LEU A 59 -8.54 -2.47 -2.96
C LEU A 59 -9.78 -2.67 -2.09
N LYS A 60 -10.97 -2.48 -2.66
CA LYS A 60 -12.26 -2.71 -1.97
C LYS A 60 -12.46 -4.17 -1.56
N ASN A 61 -11.93 -5.10 -2.35
CA ASN A 61 -11.99 -6.54 -2.09
C ASN A 61 -10.73 -7.07 -1.39
N SER A 62 -9.85 -6.20 -0.92
CA SER A 62 -8.60 -6.57 -0.24
C SER A 62 -8.60 -6.15 1.21
N PHE A 63 -7.88 -6.91 2.02
CA PHE A 63 -7.56 -6.50 3.38
C PHE A 63 -6.28 -5.66 3.37
N ILE A 64 -6.38 -4.39 3.77
CA ILE A 64 -5.27 -3.44 3.76
C ILE A 64 -4.83 -3.18 5.20
N ALA A 65 -3.58 -3.47 5.52
CA ALA A 65 -3.00 -3.24 6.84
C ALA A 65 -1.72 -2.39 6.72
N VAL A 66 -1.65 -1.31 7.49
CA VAL A 66 -0.39 -0.58 7.69
C VAL A 66 0.34 -1.28 8.83
N VAL A 67 1.48 -1.89 8.54
CA VAL A 67 2.33 -2.51 9.55
C VAL A 67 3.67 -1.80 9.56
N ASP A 68 4.27 -1.68 10.74
CA ASP A 68 5.67 -1.30 10.82
C ASP A 68 6.49 -2.40 10.12
N ARG A 69 7.47 -1.99 9.31
CA ARG A 69 8.43 -2.93 8.74
C ARG A 69 9.19 -3.47 9.93
N GLU A 70 8.83 -4.67 10.38
CA GLU A 70 9.72 -5.46 11.21
C GLU A 70 11.00 -5.63 10.40
N GLU A 71 12.00 -4.80 10.69
CA GLU A 71 13.38 -5.19 10.48
C GLU A 71 13.48 -6.54 11.18
N VAL A 72 13.58 -7.61 10.39
CA VAL A 72 13.83 -8.94 10.92
C VAL A 72 15.10 -8.79 11.74
N LYS A 73 14.95 -8.67 13.07
CA LYS A 73 16.04 -8.90 14.00
C LYS A 73 16.31 -10.40 13.90
N GLU A 74 17.08 -10.79 12.89
CA GLU A 74 17.89 -11.99 12.99
C GLU A 74 18.84 -11.73 14.16
N ALA A 75 18.48 -12.34 15.29
CA ALA A 75 19.29 -12.40 16.51
C ALA A 75 20.09 -13.70 16.51
#